data_AF-A0A2A9FV47-F1
#
_entry.id   AF-A0A2A9FV47-F1
#
_cell.length_a   1.000
_cell.length_b   1.000
_cell.length_c   1.000
_cell.angle_alpha   90.00
_cell.angle_beta   90.00
_cell.angle_gamma   90.00
#
_symmetry.space_group_name_H-M   'P 1'
#
loop_
_entity.id
_entity.type
_entity.pdbx_description
1 polymer ?
#
loop_
_entity_poly.entity_id
_entity_poly.type
_entity_poly.pdbx_seq_one_letter_code
_entity_poly.pdbx_strand_id
1 'polypeptide(L)'
;MDMDSERYFEQAHKLVPDVVAILTGFLGIGFAFYLGKLLILEPVIELGDYIQLLILFFIALTAWVSMRAYRKNAEFEQSAAYLDNAIDLVNRARDVLTEKRPDRLTLKASSGMDAEFGAAKIAIQKKKTKVTNDRISWVTAARLITRAEIVASKISVEAHKLIFEAEHDYQRHIFNDFLKYNGVPLPASFFVGTDSPEKTLGNAACDSIHDVGAGSWIPARIVSVIYRFFQYPEPYIDPLDASSDLTEREKVLLSLTQQRGAHDYLAFRERFCPTKKGVIGLGQRKPGVLAATPEEIDDAVDEIAFDRFFD
;
A
#
# COMPACT_ATOMS: atom_id res chain seq x y z
N MET A 1 0.04 -19.36 4.58
CA MET A 1 -1.32 -19.40 4.01
C MET A 1 -1.12 -19.68 2.54
N ASP A 2 -1.67 -20.77 2.01
CA ASP A 2 -1.31 -21.27 0.68
C ASP A 2 -1.72 -20.27 -0.41
N MET A 3 -0.76 -19.94 -1.28
CA MET A 3 -0.94 -19.08 -2.46
C MET A 3 -2.05 -19.60 -3.39
N ASP A 4 -2.28 -20.92 -3.37
CA ASP A 4 -3.37 -21.55 -4.11
C ASP A 4 -4.76 -21.20 -3.57
N SER A 5 -4.88 -20.85 -2.29
CA SER A 5 -6.17 -20.48 -1.70
C SER A 5 -6.67 -19.12 -2.21
N GLU A 6 -5.79 -18.14 -2.40
CA GLU A 6 -6.17 -16.80 -2.91
C GLU A 6 -6.64 -16.87 -4.36
N ARG A 7 -5.93 -17.59 -5.22
CA ARG A 7 -6.36 -17.84 -6.61
C ARG A 7 -7.70 -18.56 -6.68
N TYR A 8 -7.96 -19.46 -5.72
CA TYR A 8 -9.23 -20.17 -5.63
C TYR A 8 -10.38 -19.21 -5.28
N PHE A 9 -10.17 -18.28 -4.36
CA PHE A 9 -11.19 -17.28 -4.00
C PHE A 9 -11.47 -16.29 -5.14
N GLU A 10 -10.43 -15.90 -5.89
CA GLU A 10 -10.60 -15.00 -7.04
C GLU A 10 -11.40 -15.67 -8.17
N GLN A 11 -11.09 -16.94 -8.47
CA GLN A 11 -11.86 -17.74 -9.42
C GLN A 11 -13.28 -18.02 -8.92
N ALA A 12 -13.44 -18.31 -7.63
CA ALA A 12 -14.75 -18.50 -7.02
C ALA A 12 -15.61 -17.22 -7.10
N HIS A 13 -15.04 -16.04 -6.91
CA HIS A 13 -15.80 -14.79 -6.98
C HIS A 13 -16.33 -14.50 -8.38
N LYS A 14 -15.66 -15.01 -9.42
CA LYS A 14 -16.12 -14.94 -10.82
C LYS A 14 -17.17 -16.01 -11.15
N LEU A 15 -17.05 -17.20 -10.55
CA LEU A 15 -17.98 -18.32 -10.73
C LEU A 15 -19.28 -18.17 -9.92
N VAL A 16 -19.25 -17.51 -8.76
CA VAL A 16 -20.41 -17.39 -7.87
C VAL A 16 -21.62 -16.72 -8.54
N PRO A 17 -21.50 -15.61 -9.28
CA PRO A 17 -22.63 -15.02 -10.00
C PRO A 17 -23.24 -16.00 -11.00
N ASP A 18 -22.41 -16.72 -11.75
CA ASP A 18 -22.85 -17.68 -12.77
C ASP A 18 -23.54 -18.89 -12.12
N VAL A 19 -22.96 -19.43 -11.05
CA VAL A 19 -23.54 -20.55 -10.29
C VAL A 19 -24.85 -20.13 -9.62
N VAL A 20 -24.91 -18.91 -9.04
CA VAL A 20 -26.14 -18.38 -8.45
C VAL A 20 -27.20 -18.17 -9.53
N ALA A 21 -26.84 -17.65 -10.70
CA ALA A 21 -27.76 -17.50 -11.83
C ALA A 21 -28.29 -18.86 -12.31
N ILE A 22 -27.41 -19.86 -12.44
CA ILE A 22 -27.77 -21.24 -12.82
C ILE A 22 -28.71 -21.87 -11.78
N LEU A 23 -28.37 -21.79 -10.49
CA LEU A 23 -29.20 -22.33 -9.40
C LEU A 23 -30.56 -21.62 -9.34
N THR A 24 -30.58 -20.31 -9.53
CA THR A 24 -31.81 -19.52 -9.59
C THR A 24 -32.66 -19.93 -10.81
N GLY A 25 -32.02 -20.21 -11.95
CA GLY A 25 -32.67 -20.78 -13.13
C GLY A 25 -33.28 -22.16 -12.86
N PHE A 26 -32.54 -23.07 -12.23
CA PHE A 26 -33.06 -24.39 -11.85
C PHE A 26 -34.22 -24.31 -10.85
N LEU A 27 -34.13 -23.44 -9.85
CA LEU A 27 -35.23 -23.16 -8.93
C LEU A 27 -36.46 -22.62 -9.66
N GLY A 28 -36.26 -21.72 -10.63
CA GLY A 28 -37.33 -21.22 -11.49
C GLY A 28 -38.00 -22.32 -12.31
N ILE A 29 -37.22 -23.22 -12.90
CA ILE A 29 -37.73 -24.39 -13.66
C ILE A 29 -38.50 -25.34 -12.72
N GLY A 30 -37.93 -25.66 -11.56
CA GLY A 30 -38.58 -26.53 -10.58
C GLY A 30 -39.91 -25.95 -10.07
N PHE A 31 -39.94 -24.64 -9.83
CA PHE A 31 -41.15 -23.92 -9.47
C PHE A 31 -42.20 -23.95 -10.59
N ALA A 32 -41.78 -23.79 -11.85
CA ALA A 32 -42.68 -23.91 -13.00
C ALA A 32 -43.27 -25.33 -13.14
N PHE A 33 -42.47 -26.38 -12.94
CA PHE A 33 -42.95 -27.77 -12.92
C PHE A 33 -43.92 -28.02 -11.76
N TYR A 34 -43.65 -27.46 -10.58
CA TYR A 34 -44.52 -27.57 -9.42
C TYR A 34 -45.88 -26.90 -9.68
N LEU A 35 -45.89 -25.69 -10.25
CA LEU A 35 -47.13 -25.01 -10.68
C LEU A 35 -47.88 -25.84 -11.72
N GLY A 36 -47.19 -26.40 -12.72
CA GLY A 36 -47.80 -27.28 -13.73
C GLY A 36 -48.44 -28.53 -13.12
N LYS A 37 -47.81 -29.13 -12.11
CA LYS A 37 -48.36 -30.29 -11.38
C LYS A 37 -49.61 -29.91 -10.57
N LEU A 38 -49.60 -28.76 -9.90
CA LEU A 38 -50.78 -28.22 -9.19
C LEU A 38 -51.96 -28.01 -10.14
N LEU A 39 -51.69 -27.50 -11.34
CA LEU A 39 -52.69 -27.26 -12.39
C LEU A 39 -53.42 -28.55 -12.83
N ILE A 40 -52.71 -29.68 -12.83
CA ILE A 40 -53.28 -31.00 -13.16
C ILE A 40 -54.10 -31.56 -12.00
N LEU A 41 -53.67 -31.32 -10.74
CA LEU A 41 -54.28 -31.90 -9.55
C LEU A 41 -55.53 -31.15 -9.09
N GLU A 42 -55.57 -29.83 -9.26
CA GLU A 42 -56.68 -28.98 -8.83
C GLU A 42 -57.23 -28.17 -10.02
N PRO A 43 -58.08 -28.78 -10.88
CA PRO A 43 -58.62 -28.13 -12.09
C PRO A 43 -59.60 -26.98 -11.79
N VAL A 44 -59.87 -26.69 -10.52
CA VAL A 44 -60.78 -25.62 -10.08
C VAL A 44 -60.10 -24.24 -10.14
N ILE A 45 -58.76 -24.20 -10.11
CA ILE A 45 -58.00 -22.93 -10.16
C ILE A 45 -57.84 -22.51 -11.62
N GLU A 46 -58.22 -21.28 -11.94
CA GLU A 46 -58.10 -20.74 -13.29
C GLU A 46 -56.63 -20.55 -13.68
N LEU A 47 -56.28 -20.83 -14.95
CA LEU A 47 -54.92 -20.63 -15.49
C LEU A 47 -54.36 -19.21 -15.23
N GLY A 48 -55.26 -18.22 -15.15
CA GLY A 48 -54.91 -16.83 -14.83
C GLY A 48 -54.20 -16.68 -13.49
N ASP A 49 -54.64 -17.40 -12.45
CA ASP A 49 -54.07 -17.31 -11.10
C ASP A 49 -52.63 -17.83 -11.06
N TYR A 50 -52.33 -18.89 -11.83
CA TYR A 50 -50.99 -19.45 -11.95
C TYR A 50 -50.02 -18.49 -12.65
N ILE A 51 -50.48 -17.85 -13.74
CA ILE A 51 -49.70 -16.83 -14.44
C ILE A 51 -49.41 -15.66 -13.49
N GLN A 52 -50.41 -15.23 -12.73
CA GLN A 52 -50.25 -14.15 -11.75
C GLN A 52 -49.24 -14.52 -10.65
N LEU A 53 -49.28 -15.74 -10.11
CA LEU A 53 -48.29 -16.22 -9.12
C LEU A 53 -46.87 -16.24 -9.68
N LEU A 54 -46.69 -16.68 -10.93
CA LEU A 54 -45.38 -16.73 -11.57
C LEU A 54 -44.81 -15.33 -11.81
N ILE A 55 -45.65 -14.39 -12.25
CA ILE A 55 -45.26 -12.97 -12.40
C ILE A 55 -44.85 -12.41 -11.03
N LEU A 56 -45.63 -12.68 -9.98
CA LEU A 56 -45.34 -12.18 -8.62
C LEU A 56 -44.03 -12.74 -8.07
N PHE A 57 -43.72 -14.01 -8.33
CA PHE A 57 -42.43 -14.62 -8.00
C PHE A 57 -41.27 -13.92 -8.72
N PHE A 58 -41.40 -13.66 -10.03
CA PHE A 58 -40.36 -12.98 -10.81
C PHE A 58 -40.10 -11.55 -10.32
N ILE A 59 -41.17 -10.81 -9.99
CA ILE A 59 -41.08 -9.48 -9.38
C ILE A 59 -40.35 -9.55 -8.03
N ALA A 60 -40.69 -10.53 -7.18
CA ALA A 60 -40.02 -10.70 -5.88
C ALA A 60 -38.53 -11.03 -6.03
N LEU A 61 -38.18 -11.91 -6.97
CA LEU A 61 -36.81 -12.31 -7.25
C LEU A 61 -35.97 -11.14 -7.78
N THR A 62 -36.48 -10.40 -8.77
CA THR A 62 -35.81 -9.22 -9.33
C THR A 62 -35.62 -8.14 -8.27
N ALA A 63 -36.65 -7.87 -7.45
CA ALA A 63 -36.54 -6.95 -6.32
C ALA A 63 -35.47 -7.39 -5.30
N TRP A 64 -35.38 -8.69 -4.99
CA TRP A 64 -34.36 -9.22 -4.09
C TRP A 64 -32.94 -9.06 -4.65
N VAL A 65 -32.72 -9.38 -5.93
CA VAL A 65 -31.42 -9.17 -6.59
C VAL A 65 -31.05 -7.70 -6.62
N SER A 66 -31.99 -6.81 -6.97
CA SER A 66 -31.77 -5.36 -6.96
C SER A 66 -31.43 -4.84 -5.56
N MET A 67 -32.14 -5.29 -4.51
CA MET A 67 -31.84 -4.94 -3.12
C MET A 67 -30.46 -5.44 -2.68
N ARG A 68 -30.06 -6.65 -3.10
CA ARG A 68 -28.74 -7.21 -2.78
C ARG A 68 -27.62 -6.45 -3.50
N ALA A 69 -27.80 -6.15 -4.79
CA ALA A 69 -26.86 -5.34 -5.56
C ALA A 69 -26.71 -3.94 -4.96
N TYR A 70 -27.83 -3.30 -4.60
CA TYR A 70 -27.83 -2.00 -3.93
C TYR A 70 -27.06 -2.03 -2.60
N ARG A 71 -27.28 -3.05 -1.75
CA ARG A 71 -26.53 -3.21 -0.50
C ARG A 71 -25.03 -3.38 -0.74
N LYS A 72 -24.63 -4.19 -1.72
CA LYS A 72 -23.21 -4.38 -2.06
C LYS A 72 -22.56 -3.12 -2.61
N ASN A 73 -23.29 -2.36 -3.43
CA ASN A 73 -22.82 -1.06 -3.91
C ASN A 73 -22.68 -0.05 -2.76
N ALA A 74 -23.65 0.01 -1.83
CA ALA A 74 -23.58 0.87 -0.66
C ALA A 74 -22.42 0.50 0.28
N GLU A 75 -22.17 -0.80 0.51
CA GLU A 75 -20.99 -1.28 1.25
C GLU A 75 -19.69 -0.86 0.56
N PHE A 76 -19.63 -0.94 -0.77
CA PHE A 76 -18.48 -0.55 -1.55
C PHE A 76 -18.21 0.96 -1.49
N GLU A 77 -19.22 1.79 -1.71
CA GLU A 77 -19.14 3.25 -1.60
C GLU A 77 -18.73 3.71 -0.20
N GLN A 78 -19.31 3.09 0.84
CA GLN A 78 -18.94 3.39 2.22
C GLN A 78 -17.48 3.01 2.51
N SER A 79 -17.04 1.85 2.03
CA SER A 79 -15.65 1.40 2.15
C SER A 79 -14.68 2.33 1.42
N ALA A 80 -15.04 2.81 0.22
CA ALA A 80 -14.25 3.79 -0.54
C ALA A 80 -14.11 5.11 0.21
N ALA A 81 -15.21 5.61 0.80
CA ALA A 81 -15.17 6.81 1.62
C ALA A 81 -14.26 6.66 2.85
N TYR A 82 -14.20 5.49 3.48
CA TYR A 82 -13.25 5.24 4.57
C TYR A 82 -11.80 5.21 4.07
N LEU A 83 -11.53 4.56 2.95
CA LEU A 83 -10.22 4.53 2.31
C LEU A 83 -9.70 5.96 2.03
N ASP A 84 -10.48 6.77 1.33
CA ASP A 84 -10.09 8.14 0.97
C ASP A 84 -9.80 8.99 2.21
N ASN A 85 -10.65 8.90 3.23
CA ASN A 85 -10.46 9.63 4.48
C ASN A 85 -9.21 9.16 5.24
N ALA A 86 -8.92 7.85 5.27
CA ALA A 86 -7.74 7.33 5.93
C ALA A 86 -6.45 7.82 5.23
N ILE A 87 -6.43 7.78 3.90
CA ILE A 87 -5.30 8.28 3.09
C ILE A 87 -5.13 9.80 3.25
N ASP A 88 -6.21 10.59 3.23
CA ASP A 88 -6.15 12.05 3.47
C ASP A 88 -5.55 12.36 4.84
N LEU A 89 -5.96 11.65 5.89
CA LEU A 89 -5.45 11.86 7.24
C LEU A 89 -3.94 11.57 7.34
N VAL A 90 -3.45 10.50 6.71
CA VAL A 90 -2.00 10.19 6.66
C VAL A 90 -1.23 11.26 5.87
N ASN A 91 -1.74 11.68 4.70
CA ASN A 91 -1.13 12.74 3.91
C ASN A 91 -1.07 14.06 4.67
N ARG A 92 -2.13 14.41 5.40
CA ARG A 92 -2.13 15.60 6.25
C ARG A 92 -1.18 15.47 7.43
N ALA A 93 -1.02 14.29 8.00
CA ALA A 93 -0.02 14.05 9.04
C ALA A 93 1.39 14.30 8.52
N ARG A 94 1.69 13.79 7.31
CA ARG A 94 2.95 14.06 6.60
C ARG A 94 3.15 15.55 6.35
N ASP A 95 2.14 16.21 5.79
CA ASP A 95 2.23 17.61 5.40
C ASP A 95 2.42 18.53 6.62
N VAL A 96 1.86 18.18 7.78
CA VAL A 96 2.07 18.91 9.04
C VAL A 96 3.50 18.73 9.58
N LEU A 97 4.13 17.57 9.38
CA LEU A 97 5.52 17.34 9.81
C LEU A 97 6.55 17.97 8.88
N THR A 98 6.23 18.07 7.59
CA THR A 98 7.02 18.87 6.67
C THR A 98 6.72 20.34 6.93
N GLU A 99 7.73 21.21 6.94
CA GLU A 99 7.53 22.67 7.05
C GLU A 99 6.90 23.27 5.76
N LYS A 100 5.98 22.54 5.14
CA LYS A 100 5.18 22.97 4.02
C LYS A 100 3.92 23.61 4.61
N ARG A 101 4.09 24.74 5.32
CA ARG A 101 2.93 25.61 5.56
C ARG A 101 2.37 25.94 4.19
N PRO A 102 1.13 25.53 3.86
CA PRO A 102 0.51 26.02 2.66
C PRO A 102 0.40 27.52 2.86
N ASP A 103 1.22 28.29 2.16
CA ASP A 103 0.99 29.72 2.03
C ASP A 103 -0.42 29.83 1.45
N ARG A 104 -1.41 30.09 2.31
CA ARG A 104 -2.84 30.15 1.99
C ARG A 104 -3.16 31.16 0.89
N LEU A 105 -2.15 31.89 0.42
CA LEU A 105 -2.19 32.88 -0.65
C LEU A 105 -2.05 32.28 -2.06
N THR A 106 -1.58 31.05 -2.25
CA THR A 106 -1.39 30.50 -3.62
C THR A 106 -2.56 29.67 -4.16
N LEU A 107 -3.53 29.31 -3.30
CA LEU A 107 -4.71 28.51 -3.69
C LEU A 107 -5.77 29.26 -4.54
N LYS A 108 -5.56 30.55 -4.84
CA LYS A 108 -6.45 31.32 -5.74
C LYS A 108 -5.92 31.50 -7.17
N ALA A 109 -4.74 30.99 -7.51
CA ALA A 109 -4.10 31.28 -8.80
C ALA A 109 -4.14 30.15 -9.85
N SER A 110 -4.62 28.93 -9.54
CA SER A 110 -4.53 27.80 -10.49
C SER A 110 -5.84 27.46 -11.23
N SER A 111 -6.59 28.47 -11.69
CA SER A 111 -7.73 28.25 -12.62
C SER A 111 -7.41 28.57 -14.09
N GLY A 112 -6.13 28.64 -14.47
CA GLY A 112 -5.78 28.73 -15.88
C GLY A 112 -4.28 28.78 -16.11
N MET A 113 -3.66 27.65 -16.44
CA MET A 113 -2.41 27.58 -17.22
C MET A 113 -2.06 26.11 -17.51
N ASP A 114 -2.66 25.59 -18.56
CA ASP A 114 -2.35 24.27 -19.13
C ASP A 114 -1.25 24.45 -20.19
N ALA A 115 0.02 24.19 -19.85
CA ALA A 115 1.06 23.68 -20.77
C ALA A 115 2.50 23.72 -20.20
N GLU A 116 2.84 24.62 -19.26
CA GLU A 116 4.24 24.86 -18.86
C GLU A 116 4.68 24.10 -17.58
N PHE A 117 3.85 23.18 -17.09
CA PHE A 117 4.03 22.51 -15.78
C PHE A 117 5.00 21.31 -15.75
N GLY A 118 5.47 20.82 -16.92
CA GLY A 118 6.29 19.60 -16.99
C GLY A 118 7.71 19.76 -16.44
N ALA A 119 8.39 20.86 -16.79
CA ALA A 119 9.79 21.09 -16.40
C ALA A 119 9.93 21.64 -14.96
N ALA A 120 8.97 22.47 -14.52
CA ALA A 120 8.97 23.04 -13.18
C ALA A 120 8.72 22.00 -12.08
N LYS A 121 7.92 20.94 -12.35
CA LYS A 121 7.68 19.86 -11.37
C LYS A 121 8.96 19.07 -11.04
N ILE A 122 9.84 18.86 -12.02
CA ILE A 122 11.09 18.10 -11.83
C ILE A 122 12.12 18.92 -11.03
N ALA A 123 12.18 20.25 -11.22
CA ALA A 123 13.08 21.12 -10.46
C ALA A 123 12.63 21.37 -9.01
N ILE A 124 11.31 21.36 -8.73
CA ILE A 124 10.75 21.54 -7.38
C ILE A 124 11.02 20.30 -6.49
N GLN A 125 11.34 19.14 -7.08
CA GLN A 125 11.40 17.85 -6.38
C GLN A 125 12.70 17.57 -5.61
N LYS A 126 13.71 18.46 -5.70
CA LYS A 126 14.95 18.35 -4.90
C LYS A 126 15.05 19.33 -3.73
N LYS A 127 13.97 20.07 -3.40
CA LYS A 127 13.94 20.83 -2.15
C LYS A 127 13.74 19.83 -1.00
N LYS A 128 14.85 19.44 -0.37
CA LYS A 128 14.90 18.58 0.81
C LYS A 128 13.90 19.10 1.83
N THR A 129 12.82 18.34 2.06
CA THR A 129 11.78 18.69 3.02
C THR A 129 12.39 18.73 4.41
N LYS A 130 12.42 19.91 5.03
CA LYS A 130 12.84 20.07 6.43
C LYS A 130 11.71 19.60 7.34
N VAL A 131 12.03 18.69 8.24
CA VAL A 131 11.11 18.23 9.30
C VAL A 131 11.08 19.28 10.39
N THR A 132 9.89 19.68 10.83
CA THR A 132 9.73 20.63 11.93
C THR A 132 10.01 19.96 13.27
N ASN A 133 10.63 20.68 14.21
CA ASN A 133 10.73 20.29 15.62
C ASN A 133 9.56 20.84 16.47
N ASP A 134 8.55 21.47 15.83
CA ASP A 134 7.39 22.01 16.52
C ASP A 134 6.53 20.89 17.14
N ARG A 135 6.41 20.93 18.47
CA ARG A 135 5.59 19.98 19.23
C ARG A 135 4.15 19.91 18.75
N ILE A 136 3.53 21.04 18.41
CA ILE A 136 2.10 21.05 18.02
C ILE A 136 1.93 20.24 16.73
N SER A 137 2.84 20.42 15.78
CA SER A 137 2.88 19.68 14.53
C SER A 137 3.04 18.18 14.76
N TRP A 138 3.97 17.75 15.62
CA TRP A 138 4.15 16.34 15.98
C TRP A 138 2.92 15.73 16.68
N VAL A 139 2.34 16.44 17.65
CA VAL A 139 1.12 15.99 18.35
C VAL A 139 -0.04 15.85 17.37
N THR A 140 -0.16 16.80 16.43
CA THR A 140 -1.22 16.79 15.40
C THR A 140 -1.02 15.63 14.44
N ALA A 141 0.20 15.42 13.95
CA ALA A 141 0.52 14.29 13.07
C ALA A 141 0.22 12.95 13.73
N ALA A 142 0.66 12.72 14.98
CA ALA A 142 0.36 11.49 15.69
C ALA A 142 -1.16 11.27 15.86
N ARG A 143 -1.94 12.32 16.16
CA ARG A 143 -3.41 12.21 16.25
C ARG A 143 -4.05 11.87 14.90
N LEU A 144 -3.55 12.45 13.81
CA LEU A 144 -4.04 12.17 12.46
C LEU A 144 -3.75 10.72 12.06
N ILE A 145 -2.54 10.22 12.34
CA ILE A 145 -2.16 8.82 12.13
C ILE A 145 -3.08 7.87 12.91
N THR A 146 -3.24 8.08 14.21
CA THR A 146 -4.12 7.22 15.03
C THR A 146 -5.57 7.25 14.53
N ARG A 147 -6.07 8.40 14.05
CA ARG A 147 -7.41 8.49 13.44
C ARG A 147 -7.48 7.77 12.11
N ALA A 148 -6.43 7.86 11.29
CA ALA A 148 -6.36 7.13 10.02
C ALA A 148 -6.44 5.62 10.26
N GLU A 149 -5.71 5.10 11.25
CA GLU A 149 -5.77 3.68 11.64
C GLU A 149 -7.19 3.26 12.08
N ILE A 150 -7.87 4.09 12.88
CA ILE A 150 -9.27 3.83 13.31
C ILE A 150 -10.26 3.87 12.13
N VAL A 151 -10.02 4.73 11.14
CA VAL A 151 -10.86 4.80 9.93
C VAL A 151 -10.57 3.62 9.01
N ALA A 152 -9.28 3.27 8.83
CA ALA A 152 -8.84 2.14 8.04
C ALA A 152 -9.39 0.81 8.56
N SER A 153 -9.53 0.66 9.88
CA SER A 153 -10.14 -0.54 10.48
C SER A 153 -11.63 -0.72 10.14
N LYS A 154 -12.27 0.27 9.50
CA LYS A 154 -13.67 0.20 9.03
C LYS A 154 -13.79 -0.13 7.54
N ILE A 155 -12.68 -0.23 6.82
CA ILE A 155 -12.66 -0.64 5.42
C ILE A 155 -13.09 -2.11 5.34
N SER A 156 -14.25 -2.36 4.74
CA SER A 156 -14.86 -3.69 4.68
C SER A 156 -14.53 -4.45 3.40
N VAL A 157 -14.27 -3.74 2.30
CA VAL A 157 -13.95 -4.31 0.99
C VAL A 157 -12.46 -4.59 0.91
N GLU A 158 -12.11 -5.84 0.60
CA GLU A 158 -10.71 -6.31 0.59
C GLU A 158 -9.82 -5.54 -0.38
N ALA A 159 -10.30 -5.26 -1.60
CA ALA A 159 -9.55 -4.45 -2.57
C ALA A 159 -9.18 -3.06 -2.02
N HIS A 160 -10.04 -2.44 -1.22
CA HIS A 160 -9.74 -1.15 -0.59
C HIS A 160 -8.72 -1.28 0.55
N LYS A 161 -8.69 -2.41 1.27
CA LYS A 161 -7.66 -2.66 2.27
C LYS A 161 -6.28 -2.81 1.62
N LEU A 162 -6.19 -3.56 0.53
CA LEU A 162 -4.95 -3.72 -0.23
C LEU A 162 -4.43 -2.38 -0.76
N ILE A 163 -5.33 -1.52 -1.27
CA ILE A 163 -4.96 -0.15 -1.68
C ILE A 163 -4.45 0.65 -0.48
N PHE A 164 -5.14 0.58 0.66
CA PHE A 164 -4.69 1.26 1.88
C PHE A 164 -3.32 0.76 2.34
N GLU A 165 -3.07 -0.55 2.34
CA GLU A 165 -1.79 -1.16 2.73
C GLU A 165 -0.65 -0.71 1.83
N ALA A 166 -0.84 -0.73 0.51
CA ALA A 166 0.16 -0.25 -0.45
C ALA A 166 0.50 1.24 -0.25
N GLU A 167 -0.52 2.09 -0.04
CA GLU A 167 -0.31 3.51 0.25
C GLU A 167 0.34 3.68 1.63
N HIS A 168 -0.06 2.89 2.62
CA HIS A 168 0.52 2.91 3.95
C HIS A 168 2.02 2.58 3.90
N ASP A 169 2.43 1.55 3.15
CA ASP A 169 3.83 1.17 2.94
C ASP A 169 4.64 2.28 2.26
N TYR A 170 4.09 2.91 1.23
CA TYR A 170 4.70 4.07 0.61
C TYR A 170 4.95 5.18 1.65
N GLN A 171 3.96 5.46 2.50
CA GLN A 171 4.07 6.47 3.54
C GLN A 171 5.05 6.04 4.65
N ARG A 172 5.18 4.74 4.98
CA ARG A 172 6.20 4.26 5.93
C ARG A 172 7.60 4.71 5.50
N HIS A 173 7.94 4.57 4.23
CA HIS A 173 9.25 5.01 3.71
C HIS A 173 9.45 6.53 3.88
N ILE A 174 8.43 7.33 3.56
CA ILE A 174 8.50 8.79 3.73
C ILE A 174 8.68 9.17 5.21
N PHE A 175 7.90 8.57 6.12
CA PHE A 175 7.98 8.87 7.54
C PHE A 175 9.29 8.39 8.18
N ASN A 176 9.87 7.29 7.69
CA ASN A 176 11.21 6.86 8.10
C ASN A 176 12.28 7.91 7.78
N ASP A 177 12.14 8.62 6.66
CA ASP A 177 13.04 9.72 6.31
C ASP A 177 12.84 10.96 7.18
N PHE A 178 11.67 11.13 7.82
CA PHE A 178 11.48 12.21 8.80
C PHE A 178 12.28 12.03 10.08
N LEU A 179 12.70 10.80 10.40
CA LEU A 179 13.61 10.56 11.52
C LEU A 179 15.09 10.68 11.14
N LYS A 180 15.39 11.22 9.95
CA LYS A 180 16.76 11.44 9.49
C LYS A 180 16.97 12.90 9.10
N TYR A 181 18.06 13.48 9.57
CA TYR A 181 18.59 14.75 9.07
C TYR A 181 19.84 14.47 8.23
N ASN A 182 19.80 14.80 6.94
CA ASN A 182 20.90 14.51 6.01
C ASN A 182 21.33 13.03 5.95
N GLY A 183 20.37 12.10 6.12
CA GLY A 183 20.64 10.66 6.13
C GLY A 183 21.16 10.12 7.46
N VAL A 184 21.42 10.99 8.44
CA VAL A 184 21.81 10.62 9.81
C VAL A 184 20.57 10.63 10.70
N PRO A 185 20.40 9.69 11.65
CA PRO A 185 19.30 9.75 12.60
C PRO A 185 19.18 11.10 13.32
N LEU A 186 17.95 11.55 13.57
CA LEU A 186 17.72 12.80 14.30
C LEU A 186 18.41 12.76 15.68
N PRO A 187 19.18 13.79 16.06
CA PRO A 187 19.77 13.85 17.38
C PRO A 187 18.69 14.02 18.44
N ALA A 188 18.91 13.46 19.64
CA ALA A 188 17.94 13.57 20.74
C ALA A 188 17.57 15.03 21.09
N SER A 189 18.51 15.96 20.87
CA SER A 189 18.30 17.39 21.08
C SER A 189 17.21 17.99 20.18
N PHE A 190 16.92 17.40 19.01
CA PHE A 190 15.82 17.80 18.14
C PHE A 190 14.47 17.78 18.86
N PHE A 191 14.22 16.74 19.68
CA PHE A 191 12.93 16.54 20.35
C PHE A 191 12.69 17.50 21.52
N VAL A 192 13.70 18.27 21.94
CA VAL A 192 13.55 19.37 22.90
C VAL A 192 13.41 20.74 22.22
N GLY A 193 13.25 20.77 20.89
CA GLY A 193 12.96 21.99 20.13
C GLY A 193 14.20 22.75 19.65
N THR A 194 15.40 22.13 19.63
CA THR A 194 16.59 22.79 19.05
C THR A 194 16.57 22.69 17.52
N ASP A 195 16.98 23.75 16.85
CA ASP A 195 17.27 23.73 15.40
C ASP A 195 18.71 23.30 15.10
N SER A 196 19.61 23.36 16.08
CA SER A 196 21.02 23.01 15.91
C SER A 196 21.29 21.53 16.23
N PRO A 197 21.64 20.70 15.22
CA PRO A 197 21.87 19.27 15.43
C PRO A 197 23.18 18.98 16.20
N GLU A 198 24.10 19.94 16.28
CA GLU A 198 25.39 19.80 16.96
C GLU A 198 25.28 19.96 18.49
N LYS A 199 24.15 20.48 18.96
CA LYS A 199 23.95 20.76 20.38
C LYS A 199 23.70 19.45 21.15
N THR A 200 24.43 19.28 22.26
CA THR A 200 24.21 18.17 23.19
C THR A 200 22.80 18.24 23.78
N LEU A 201 22.22 17.08 24.14
CA LEU A 201 20.89 17.01 24.72
C LEU A 201 20.77 17.84 26.01
N GLY A 202 21.79 17.81 26.88
CA GLY A 202 21.80 18.58 28.13
C GLY A 202 21.73 20.08 27.88
N ASN A 203 22.56 20.61 26.98
CA ASN A 203 22.55 22.03 26.64
C ASN A 203 21.24 22.44 25.94
N ALA A 204 20.71 21.59 25.06
CA ALA A 204 19.43 21.85 24.41
C ALA A 204 18.28 21.88 25.42
N ALA A 205 18.28 20.97 26.40
CA ALA A 205 17.29 20.93 27.47
C ALA A 205 17.38 22.16 28.40
N CYS A 206 18.58 22.57 28.83
CA CYS A 206 18.76 23.77 29.64
C CYS A 206 18.26 25.03 28.91
N ASP A 207 18.62 25.19 27.65
CA ASP A 207 18.24 26.38 26.87
C ASP A 207 16.73 26.44 26.63
N SER A 208 16.07 25.29 26.47
CA SER A 208 14.61 25.21 26.31
C SER A 208 13.81 25.59 27.56
N ILE A 209 14.42 25.57 28.74
CA ILE A 209 13.79 26.00 30.01
C ILE A 209 13.77 27.53 30.11
N HIS A 210 14.78 28.19 29.55
CA HIS A 210 14.93 29.64 29.61
C HIS A 210 14.19 30.37 28.48
N ASP A 211 13.88 29.68 27.39
CA ASP A 211 13.04 30.21 26.33
C ASP A 211 11.57 30.25 26.81
N VAL A 212 10.88 31.37 26.60
CA VAL A 212 9.52 31.65 27.16
C VAL A 212 8.44 30.69 26.59
N GLY A 213 8.84 29.77 25.71
CA GLY A 213 8.05 28.68 25.14
C GLY A 213 8.31 27.31 25.77
N ALA A 214 8.43 27.19 27.10
CA ALA A 214 8.68 25.97 27.91
C ALA A 214 7.72 24.75 27.68
N GLY A 215 6.88 24.80 26.64
CA GLY A 215 6.04 23.70 26.16
C GLY A 215 6.50 23.10 24.83
N SER A 216 7.77 23.27 24.41
CA SER A 216 8.30 22.84 23.10
C SER A 216 8.71 21.36 23.01
N TRP A 217 8.82 20.65 24.14
CA TRP A 217 9.30 19.27 24.11
C TRP A 217 8.27 18.32 23.50
N ILE A 218 8.71 17.51 22.55
CA ILE A 218 7.87 16.49 21.92
C ILE A 218 7.71 15.32 22.92
N PRO A 219 6.47 15.00 23.38
CA PRO A 219 6.30 13.94 24.35
C PRO A 219 6.70 12.58 23.79
N ALA A 220 7.36 11.74 24.59
CA ALA A 220 7.83 10.41 24.15
C ALA A 220 6.71 9.53 23.54
N ARG A 221 5.48 9.60 24.08
CA ARG A 221 4.33 8.86 23.51
C ARG A 221 4.01 9.27 22.07
N ILE A 222 4.22 10.54 21.71
CA ILE A 222 3.96 11.06 20.36
C ILE A 222 5.04 10.56 19.41
N VAL A 223 6.31 10.61 19.83
CA VAL A 223 7.43 10.00 19.10
C VAL A 223 7.18 8.51 18.88
N SER A 224 6.65 7.79 19.90
CA SER A 224 6.37 6.36 19.78
C SER A 224 5.27 6.01 18.76
N VAL A 225 4.25 6.86 18.59
CA VAL A 225 3.20 6.66 17.57
C VAL A 225 3.79 6.79 16.18
N ILE A 226 4.53 7.88 15.93
CA ILE A 226 5.18 8.09 14.63
C ILE A 226 6.24 7.03 14.37
N TYR A 227 6.98 6.61 15.39
CA TYR A 227 7.94 5.51 15.31
C TYR A 227 7.27 4.21 14.86
N ARG A 228 6.17 3.81 15.52
CA ARG A 228 5.45 2.58 15.17
C ARG A 228 4.83 2.64 13.78
N PHE A 229 4.39 3.81 13.34
CA PHE A 229 3.74 3.98 12.03
C PHE A 229 4.64 3.52 10.87
N PHE A 230 5.91 3.94 10.85
CA PHE A 230 6.83 3.56 9.78
C PHE A 230 7.52 2.20 9.99
N GLN A 231 7.39 1.60 11.17
CA GLN A 231 7.85 0.23 11.40
C GLN A 231 6.86 -0.74 10.75
N TYR A 232 7.40 -1.81 10.16
CA TYR A 232 6.57 -2.92 9.73
C TYR A 232 6.08 -3.68 10.98
N PRO A 233 4.78 -4.04 11.05
CA PRO A 233 4.28 -4.84 12.16
C PRO A 233 4.92 -6.24 12.12
N GLU A 234 5.10 -6.88 13.27
CA GLU A 234 5.76 -8.21 13.35
C GLU A 234 5.16 -9.30 12.44
N PRO A 235 3.82 -9.36 12.18
CA PRO A 235 3.25 -10.30 11.21
C PRO A 235 3.20 -9.79 9.76
N TYR A 236 3.91 -8.72 9.41
CA TYR A 236 3.94 -8.21 8.03
C TYR A 236 4.64 -9.21 7.11
N ILE A 237 3.93 -9.64 6.07
CA ILE A 237 4.47 -10.48 4.99
C ILE A 237 4.77 -9.52 3.85
N ASP A 238 6.04 -9.45 3.41
CA ASP A 238 6.37 -8.65 2.24
C ASP A 238 5.65 -9.27 1.02
N PRO A 239 4.82 -8.53 0.27
CA PRO A 239 4.17 -9.07 -0.92
C PRO A 239 5.18 -9.56 -1.96
N LEU A 240 6.43 -9.10 -1.90
CA LEU A 240 7.52 -9.58 -2.74
C LEU A 240 8.08 -10.93 -2.28
N ASP A 241 7.86 -11.37 -1.04
CA ASP A 241 8.25 -12.72 -0.59
C ASP A 241 7.45 -13.82 -1.30
N ALA A 242 6.23 -13.50 -1.76
CA ALA A 242 5.41 -14.40 -2.57
C ALA A 242 5.80 -14.38 -4.05
N SER A 243 6.63 -13.44 -4.50
CA SER A 243 7.06 -13.38 -5.89
C SER A 243 8.04 -14.50 -6.20
N SER A 244 7.80 -15.23 -7.30
CA SER A 244 8.73 -16.26 -7.77
C SER A 244 9.93 -15.61 -8.44
N ASP A 245 11.10 -16.22 -8.28
CA ASP A 245 12.27 -15.90 -9.10
C ASP A 245 11.92 -15.99 -10.59
N LEU A 246 12.64 -15.21 -11.42
CA LEU A 246 12.46 -15.25 -12.86
C LEU A 246 12.72 -16.64 -13.41
N THR A 247 11.84 -17.09 -14.30
CA THR A 247 12.04 -18.31 -15.07
C THR A 247 13.23 -18.15 -16.02
N GLU A 248 13.88 -19.26 -16.40
CA GLU A 248 14.99 -19.22 -17.37
C GLU A 248 14.58 -18.56 -18.70
N ARG A 249 13.34 -18.76 -19.13
CA ARG A 249 12.80 -18.09 -20.31
C ARG A 249 12.76 -16.57 -20.16
N GLU A 250 12.36 -16.07 -18.98
CA GLU A 250 12.35 -14.63 -18.70
C GLU A 250 13.76 -14.05 -18.60
N LYS A 251 14.72 -14.81 -18.05
CA LYS A 251 16.14 -14.41 -18.03
C LYS A 251 16.70 -14.27 -19.46
N VAL A 252 16.40 -15.22 -20.35
CA VAL A 252 16.77 -15.14 -21.78
C VAL A 252 16.09 -13.95 -22.47
N LEU A 253 14.81 -13.68 -22.19
CA LEU A 253 14.14 -12.50 -22.74
C LEU A 253 14.75 -11.19 -22.22
N LEU A 254 15.15 -11.12 -20.95
CA LEU A 254 15.85 -9.97 -20.39
C LEU A 254 17.22 -9.75 -21.05
N SER A 255 17.96 -10.82 -21.36
CA SER A 255 19.27 -10.70 -22.04
C SER A 255 19.15 -10.22 -23.49
N LEU A 256 18.07 -10.62 -24.18
CA LEU A 256 17.82 -10.28 -25.58
C LEU A 256 17.17 -8.89 -25.76
N THR A 257 16.59 -8.30 -24.72
CA THR A 257 15.93 -6.99 -24.78
C THR A 257 16.87 -5.84 -24.38
N GLN A 258 16.46 -4.59 -24.56
CA GLN A 258 17.24 -3.40 -24.14
C GLN A 258 17.34 -3.24 -22.60
N GLN A 259 17.06 -4.29 -21.83
CA GLN A 259 17.11 -4.32 -20.37
C GLN A 259 18.36 -5.07 -19.85
N ARG A 260 19.46 -5.04 -20.62
CA ARG A 260 20.71 -5.73 -20.30
C ARG A 260 21.24 -5.43 -18.88
N GLY A 261 21.09 -4.20 -18.40
CA GLY A 261 21.51 -3.85 -17.04
C GLY A 261 20.75 -4.60 -15.93
N ALA A 262 19.44 -4.86 -16.11
CA ALA A 262 18.66 -5.65 -15.15
C ALA A 262 19.10 -7.12 -15.15
N HIS A 263 19.35 -7.66 -16.35
CA HIS A 263 19.88 -8.99 -16.53
C HIS A 263 21.25 -9.17 -15.86
N ASP A 264 22.20 -8.27 -16.13
CA ASP A 264 23.56 -8.33 -15.58
C ASP A 264 23.54 -8.19 -14.05
N TYR A 265 22.63 -7.36 -13.51
CA TYR A 265 22.41 -7.27 -12.07
C TYR A 265 21.90 -8.58 -11.46
N LEU A 266 20.96 -9.26 -12.11
CA LEU A 266 20.44 -10.55 -11.60
C LEU A 266 21.53 -11.62 -11.62
N ALA A 267 22.31 -11.69 -12.71
CA ALA A 267 23.48 -12.56 -12.81
C ALA A 267 24.51 -12.29 -11.70
N PHE A 268 24.77 -11.01 -11.41
CA PHE A 268 25.60 -10.61 -10.29
C PHE A 268 25.02 -11.10 -8.95
N ARG A 269 23.71 -10.97 -8.73
CA ARG A 269 23.05 -11.40 -7.47
C ARG A 269 23.03 -12.92 -7.27
N GLU A 270 23.12 -13.72 -8.33
CA GLU A 270 23.29 -15.18 -8.27
C GLU A 270 24.67 -15.61 -7.75
N ARG A 271 25.69 -14.75 -7.87
CA ARG A 271 27.06 -15.02 -7.41
C ARG A 271 27.45 -14.23 -6.17
N PHE A 272 26.83 -13.08 -5.93
CA PHE A 272 27.25 -12.13 -4.90
C PHE A 272 26.11 -11.69 -3.97
N CYS A 273 26.42 -11.52 -2.69
CA CYS A 273 25.51 -10.95 -1.71
C CYS A 273 26.12 -9.76 -0.96
N PRO A 274 25.34 -8.68 -0.72
CA PRO A 274 25.80 -7.56 0.07
C PRO A 274 25.85 -7.91 1.55
N THR A 275 26.84 -7.36 2.25
CA THR A 275 26.99 -7.44 3.71
C THR A 275 27.29 -6.05 4.27
N LYS A 276 27.25 -5.89 5.60
CA LYS A 276 27.65 -4.64 6.26
C LYS A 276 29.10 -4.22 5.99
N LYS A 277 29.96 -5.14 5.56
CA LYS A 277 31.40 -4.91 5.35
C LYS A 277 31.81 -4.89 3.88
N GLY A 278 30.87 -5.03 2.95
CA GLY A 278 31.13 -5.12 1.51
C GLY A 278 30.35 -6.23 0.82
N VAL A 279 30.68 -6.53 -0.43
CA VAL A 279 30.08 -7.60 -1.22
C VAL A 279 30.90 -8.88 -1.02
N ILE A 280 30.24 -10.03 -0.84
CA ILE A 280 30.94 -11.34 -0.77
C ILE A 280 30.36 -12.30 -1.79
N GLY A 281 31.18 -13.21 -2.32
CA GLY A 281 30.71 -14.32 -3.14
C GLY A 281 29.87 -15.30 -2.33
N LEU A 282 28.76 -15.78 -2.89
CA LEU A 282 27.83 -16.71 -2.22
C LEU A 282 28.48 -18.03 -1.83
N GLY A 283 29.48 -18.50 -2.59
CA GLY A 283 30.31 -19.68 -2.27
C GLY A 283 31.29 -19.48 -1.10
N GLN A 284 31.47 -18.25 -0.63
CA GLN A 284 32.47 -17.89 0.39
C GLN A 284 31.83 -17.40 1.71
N ARG A 285 30.63 -17.87 2.07
CA ARG A 285 29.97 -17.53 3.36
C ARG A 285 30.64 -18.20 4.58
N LYS A 286 31.94 -18.01 4.78
CA LYS A 286 32.65 -18.41 6.00
C LYS A 286 32.95 -17.19 6.89
N PRO A 287 32.92 -17.33 8.23
CA PRO A 287 33.31 -16.25 9.13
C PRO A 287 34.75 -15.80 8.82
N GLY A 288 34.96 -14.50 8.57
CA GLY A 288 36.29 -13.93 8.31
C GLY A 288 36.68 -13.80 6.83
N VAL A 289 35.78 -14.13 5.89
CA VAL A 289 36.02 -13.89 4.46
C VAL A 289 36.05 -12.38 4.17
N LEU A 290 37.05 -11.98 3.39
CA LEU A 290 37.24 -10.60 2.93
C LEU A 290 36.15 -10.23 1.90
N ALA A 291 35.80 -8.95 1.83
CA ALA A 291 34.92 -8.47 0.78
C ALA A 291 35.60 -8.69 -0.59
N ALA A 292 34.82 -9.10 -1.59
CA ALA A 292 35.26 -9.20 -2.96
C ALA A 292 35.75 -7.82 -3.44
N THR A 293 36.86 -7.79 -4.17
CA THR A 293 37.35 -6.54 -4.76
C THR A 293 36.49 -6.16 -5.97
N PRO A 294 36.45 -4.87 -6.37
CA PRO A 294 35.76 -4.46 -7.59
C PRO A 294 36.19 -5.26 -8.82
N GLU A 295 37.49 -5.55 -8.94
CA GLU A 295 38.05 -6.34 -10.04
C GLU A 295 37.51 -7.78 -10.03
N GLU A 296 37.44 -8.42 -8.86
CA GLU A 296 36.86 -9.78 -8.75
C GLU A 296 35.37 -9.82 -9.12
N ILE A 297 34.65 -8.72 -8.88
CA ILE A 297 33.23 -8.58 -9.25
C ILE A 297 33.10 -8.39 -10.77
N ASP A 298 33.88 -7.48 -11.34
CA ASP A 298 33.85 -7.15 -12.77
C ASP A 298 34.27 -8.37 -13.61
N ASP A 299 35.36 -9.05 -13.24
CA ASP A 299 35.81 -10.29 -13.89
C ASP A 299 34.73 -11.37 -13.85
N ALA A 300 34.04 -11.51 -12.72
CA ALA A 300 32.97 -12.50 -12.56
C ALA A 300 31.70 -12.15 -13.35
N VAL A 301 31.42 -10.88 -13.60
CA VAL A 301 30.28 -10.44 -14.44
C VAL A 301 30.62 -10.61 -15.92
N ASP A 302 31.85 -10.28 -16.33
CA ASP A 302 32.33 -10.45 -17.70
C ASP A 302 32.38 -11.92 -18.12
N GLU A 303 32.80 -12.83 -17.22
CA GLU A 303 32.74 -14.29 -17.45
C GLU A 303 31.31 -14.76 -17.74
N ILE A 304 30.33 -14.26 -16.98
CA ILE A 304 28.92 -14.60 -17.20
C ILE A 304 28.39 -14.06 -18.53
N ALA A 305 28.86 -12.89 -18.95
CA ALA A 305 28.50 -12.33 -20.24
C ALA A 305 29.14 -13.12 -21.39
N PHE A 306 30.34 -13.65 -21.18
CA PHE A 306 31.10 -14.41 -22.17
C PHE A 306 30.52 -15.81 -22.40
N ASP A 307 30.24 -16.59 -21.34
CA ASP A 307 29.69 -17.96 -21.45
C ASP A 307 28.40 -17.99 -22.29
N ARG A 308 27.60 -16.93 -22.21
CA ARG A 308 26.30 -16.83 -22.90
C ARG A 308 26.39 -16.45 -24.37
N PHE A 309 27.54 -15.98 -24.85
CA PHE A 309 27.72 -15.70 -26.28
C PHE A 309 28.00 -16.98 -27.08
N PHE A 310 28.34 -18.08 -26.41
CA PHE A 310 28.78 -19.33 -27.02
C PHE A 310 27.84 -20.52 -26.78
N ASP A 311 26.79 -20.34 -25.98
CA ASP A 311 25.66 -21.29 -25.79
C ASP A 311 24.44 -20.92 -26.65
#